data_AF-A0AAD9ZF72-F1
#
_entry.id   AF-A0AAD9ZF72-F1
#
_cell.length_a   1.000
_cell.length_b   1.000
_cell.length_c   1.000
_cell.angle_alpha   90.00
_cell.angle_beta   90.00
_cell.angle_gamma   90.00
#
_symmetry.space_group_name_H-M   'P 1'
#
loop_
_entity.id
_entity.type
_entity.pdbx_description
1 polymer ?
#
loop_
_entity_poly.entity_id
_entity_poly.type
_entity_poly.pdbx_seq_one_letter_code
_entity_poly.pdbx_strand_id
1 'polypeptide(L)'
;MPIDEKIEEIQELYATAKDEFEIASEETDKKTVYAADDRAAAQEELAKLKKAFEKAVAEEGGEEIKRRVGNRVRELESAVATMEERAMED
;
A
#
# COMPACT_ATOMS: atom_id res chain seq x y z
N MET A 1 9.69 8.88 18.43
CA MET A 1 8.60 7.88 18.38
C MET A 1 9.20 6.50 18.69
N PRO A 2 8.66 5.75 19.65
CA PRO A 2 9.01 4.35 19.89
C PRO A 2 8.83 3.49 18.63
N ILE A 3 9.55 2.37 18.55
CA ILE A 3 9.48 1.45 17.41
C ILE A 3 8.05 0.89 17.24
N ASP A 4 7.39 0.54 18.35
CA ASP A 4 6.03 -0.01 18.31
C ASP A 4 5.02 1.01 17.76
N GLU A 5 5.11 2.29 18.14
CA GLU A 5 4.24 3.35 17.62
C GLU A 5 4.45 3.56 16.10
N LYS A 6 5.69 3.45 15.60
CA LYS A 6 5.95 3.47 14.14
C LYS A 6 5.35 2.26 13.42
N ILE A 7 5.40 1.09 14.06
CA ILE A 7 4.81 -0.12 13.49
C ILE A 7 3.29 0.01 13.42
N GLU A 8 2.66 0.55 14.45
CA GLU A 8 1.23 0.85 14.47
C GLU A 8 0.86 1.82 13.35
N GLU A 9 1.58 2.94 13.19
CA GLU A 9 1.38 3.89 12.09
C GLU A 9 1.45 3.21 10.71
N ILE A 10 2.46 2.37 10.48
CA ILE A 10 2.60 1.64 9.22
C ILE A 10 1.48 0.61 9.03
N GLN A 11 1.01 -0.02 10.11
CA GLN A 11 -0.10 -0.98 10.04
C GLN A 11 -1.43 -0.30 9.73
N GLU A 12 -1.68 0.89 10.27
CA GLU A 12 -2.85 1.71 9.95
C GLU A 12 -2.83 2.15 8.48
N LEU A 13 -1.72 2.72 8.02
CA LEU A 13 -1.54 3.09 6.60
C LEU A 13 -1.69 1.88 5.67
N TYR A 14 -1.19 0.71 6.08
CA TYR A 14 -1.36 -0.53 5.32
C TYR A 14 -2.83 -0.95 5.26
N ALA A 15 -3.58 -0.83 6.36
CA ALA A 15 -4.99 -1.17 6.37
C ALA A 15 -5.79 -0.27 5.41
N THR A 16 -5.53 1.04 5.43
CA THR A 16 -6.15 2.00 4.51
C THR A 16 -5.78 1.71 3.06
N ALA A 17 -4.49 1.58 2.74
CA ALA A 17 -4.04 1.30 1.38
C ALA A 17 -4.59 -0.04 0.84
N LYS A 18 -4.77 -1.03 1.73
CA LYS A 18 -5.36 -2.31 1.36
C LYS A 18 -6.86 -2.20 1.05
N ASP A 19 -7.61 -1.45 1.84
CA ASP A 19 -9.05 -1.23 1.62
C ASP A 19 -9.29 -0.55 0.26
N GLU A 20 -8.55 0.53 -0.02
CA GLU A 20 -8.61 1.23 -1.31
C GLU A 20 -8.19 0.33 -2.48
N PHE A 21 -7.17 -0.52 -2.28
CA PHE A 21 -6.78 -1.51 -3.29
C PHE A 21 -7.90 -2.53 -3.56
N GLU A 22 -8.59 -3.03 -2.53
CA GLU A 22 -9.69 -3.99 -2.70
C GLU A 22 -10.84 -3.36 -3.49
N ILE A 23 -11.18 -2.10 -3.21
CA ILE A 23 -12.18 -1.32 -3.97
C ILE A 23 -11.72 -1.15 -5.42
N ALA A 24 -10.50 -0.66 -5.63
CA ALA A 24 -9.94 -0.41 -6.96
C ALA A 24 -9.86 -1.68 -7.80
N SER A 25 -9.49 -2.81 -7.20
CA SER A 25 -9.42 -4.11 -7.88
C SER A 25 -10.80 -4.58 -8.29
N GLU A 26 -11.80 -4.46 -7.42
CA GLU A 26 -13.17 -4.88 -7.70
C GLU A 26 -13.79 -4.03 -8.84
N GLU A 27 -13.58 -2.72 -8.82
CA GLU A 27 -14.12 -1.81 -9.83
C GLU A 27 -13.40 -1.95 -11.18
N THR A 28 -12.09 -2.24 -11.16
CA THR A 28 -11.31 -2.60 -12.35
C THR A 28 -11.83 -3.88 -13.00
N ASP A 29 -12.07 -4.94 -12.21
CA ASP A 29 -12.61 -6.21 -12.71
C ASP A 29 -14.02 -6.04 -13.31
N LYS A 30 -14.82 -5.13 -12.76
CA LYS A 30 -16.15 -4.78 -13.27
C LYS A 30 -16.14 -3.82 -14.47
N LYS A 31 -14.97 -3.29 -14.87
CA LYS A 31 -14.80 -2.31 -15.96
C LYS A 31 -15.70 -1.08 -15.79
N THR A 32 -15.82 -0.59 -14.55
CA THR A 32 -16.65 0.59 -14.28
C THR A 32 -15.91 1.87 -14.66
N VAL A 33 -16.65 2.97 -14.81
CA VAL A 33 -16.06 4.29 -15.09
C VAL A 33 -15.28 4.86 -13.90
N TYR A 34 -15.51 4.34 -12.69
CA TYR A 34 -14.86 4.79 -11.45
C TYR A 34 -13.51 4.11 -11.21
N ALA A 35 -13.23 3.00 -11.90
CA ALA A 35 -11.99 2.23 -11.77
C ALA A 35 -10.71 3.05 -11.98
N ALA A 36 -10.74 4.17 -12.70
CA ALA A 36 -9.57 5.05 -12.82
C ALA A 36 -9.29 5.86 -11.54
N ASP A 37 -10.34 6.42 -10.93
CA ASP A 37 -10.24 7.23 -9.72
C ASP A 37 -9.93 6.35 -8.51
N ASP A 38 -10.56 5.18 -8.40
CA ASP A 38 -10.29 4.23 -7.31
C ASP A 38 -8.84 3.69 -7.37
N ARG A 39 -8.33 3.39 -8.57
CA ARG A 39 -6.91 3.03 -8.74
C ARG A 39 -5.98 4.17 -8.32
N ALA A 40 -6.31 5.41 -8.63
CA ALA A 40 -5.52 6.57 -8.20
C ALA A 40 -5.51 6.71 -6.67
N ALA A 41 -6.64 6.45 -6.00
CA ALA A 41 -6.72 6.44 -4.54
C ALA A 41 -5.83 5.33 -3.94
N ALA A 42 -5.91 4.10 -4.46
CA ALA A 42 -5.06 2.99 -4.03
C ALA A 42 -3.55 3.30 -4.21
N GLN A 43 -3.17 3.93 -5.33
CA GLN A 43 -1.81 4.40 -5.58
C GLN A 43 -1.37 5.47 -4.57
N GLU A 44 -2.23 6.44 -4.26
CA GLU A 44 -1.92 7.51 -3.32
C GLU A 44 -1.67 6.96 -1.91
N GLU A 45 -2.55 6.07 -1.43
CA GLU A 45 -2.41 5.47 -0.11
C GLU A 45 -1.20 4.53 -0.02
N LEU A 46 -0.93 3.76 -1.09
CA LEU A 46 0.30 2.97 -1.18
C LEU A 46 1.55 3.87 -1.14
N ALA A 47 1.53 5.03 -1.80
CA ALA A 47 2.65 5.97 -1.78
C ALA A 47 2.88 6.54 -0.36
N LYS A 48 1.80 6.86 0.38
CA LYS A 48 1.87 7.28 1.79
C LYS A 48 2.48 6.18 2.65
N LEU A 49 2.00 4.94 2.51
CA LEU A 49 2.53 3.76 3.20
C LEU A 49 4.03 3.57 2.94
N LYS A 50 4.44 3.58 1.66
CA LYS A 50 5.85 3.39 1.28
C LYS A 50 6.74 4.48 1.85
N LYS A 51 6.31 5.74 1.78
CA LYS A 51 7.05 6.87 2.34
C LYS A 51 7.23 6.75 3.86
N ALA A 52 6.18 6.38 4.59
CA ALA A 52 6.25 6.16 6.03
C ALA A 52 7.17 4.99 6.37
N PHE A 53 7.04 3.87 5.65
CA PHE A 53 7.88 2.68 5.83
C PHE A 53 9.37 2.97 5.55
N GLU A 54 9.70 3.61 4.43
CA GLU A 54 11.08 3.95 4.06
C GLU A 54 11.73 4.86 5.11
N LYS A 55 10.99 5.88 5.57
CA LYS A 55 11.44 6.76 6.64
C LYS A 55 11.70 5.97 7.93
N ALA A 56 10.76 5.11 8.32
CA ALA A 56 10.88 4.33 9.55
C ALA A 56 12.05 3.33 9.51
N VAL A 57 12.32 2.73 8.36
CA VAL A 57 13.45 1.79 8.16
C VAL A 57 14.81 2.50 8.15
N ALA A 58 14.86 3.78 7.75
CA ALA A 58 16.09 4.58 7.77
C ALA A 58 16.50 5.05 9.18
N GLU A 59 15.61 4.93 10.17
CA GLU A 59 15.85 5.36 11.55
C GLU A 59 16.37 4.21 12.44
N GLU A 60 16.81 4.53 13.66
CA GLU A 60 17.23 3.54 14.65
C GLU A 60 16.09 2.55 14.95
N GLY A 61 16.39 1.25 14.88
CA GLY A 61 15.39 0.18 15.00
C GLY A 61 14.72 -0.24 13.69
N GLY A 62 15.11 0.32 12.55
CA GLY A 62 14.52 0.04 11.24
C GLY A 62 14.53 -1.44 10.82
N GLU A 63 15.51 -2.23 11.26
CA GLU A 63 15.56 -3.68 10.98
C GLU A 63 14.38 -4.44 11.61
N GLU A 64 13.95 -4.06 12.82
CA GLU A 64 12.79 -4.70 13.46
C GLU A 64 11.48 -4.33 12.74
N ILE A 65 11.38 -3.09 12.27
CA ILE A 65 10.24 -2.61 11.47
C ILE A 65 10.20 -3.39 10.15
N LYS A 66 11.32 -3.44 9.43
CA LYS A 66 11.45 -4.20 8.18
C LYS A 66 11.10 -5.68 8.36
N ARG A 67 11.51 -6.29 9.47
CA ARG A 67 11.20 -7.70 9.79
C ARG A 67 9.70 -7.93 10.04
N ARG A 68 9.03 -7.01 10.74
CA ARG A 68 7.61 -7.18 11.11
C ARG A 68 6.63 -6.84 9.98
N VAL A 69 6.87 -5.74 9.26
CA VAL A 69 5.88 -5.21 8.28
C VAL A 69 6.40 -5.16 6.85
N GLY A 70 7.70 -5.34 6.61
CA GLY A 70 8.29 -5.18 5.28
C GLY A 70 7.80 -6.21 4.25
N ASN A 71 7.38 -7.41 4.65
CA ASN A 71 6.79 -8.34 3.69
C ASN A 71 5.43 -7.85 3.17
N ARG A 72 4.55 -7.41 4.08
CA ARG A 72 3.20 -6.93 3.75
C ARG A 72 3.23 -5.72 2.81
N VAL A 73 4.13 -4.77 3.07
CA VAL A 73 4.29 -3.58 2.20
C VAL A 73 4.67 -3.98 0.78
N ARG A 74 5.60 -4.92 0.60
CA ARG A 74 6.02 -5.40 -0.73
C ARG A 74 4.93 -6.20 -1.44
N GLU A 75 4.17 -7.00 -0.70
CA GLU A 75 3.05 -7.76 -1.24
C GLU A 75 1.97 -6.82 -1.80
N LEU A 76 1.61 -5.78 -1.04
CA LEU A 76 0.64 -4.78 -1.50
C LEU A 76 1.17 -3.98 -2.70
N GLU A 77 2.44 -3.58 -2.69
CA GLU A 77 3.07 -2.91 -3.83
C GLU A 77 3.01 -3.75 -5.11
N SER A 78 3.32 -5.04 -5.00
CA SER A 78 3.26 -5.97 -6.14
C SER A 78 1.83 -6.17 -6.64
N ALA A 79 0.86 -6.21 -5.72
CA ALA A 79 -0.56 -6.37 -6.05
C ALA A 79 -1.12 -5.15 -6.80
N VAL A 80 -0.81 -3.94 -6.32
CA VAL A 80 -1.20 -2.67 -6.98
C VAL A 80 -0.57 -2.58 -8.37
N ALA A 81 0.73 -2.90 -8.51
CA ALA A 81 1.39 -2.91 -9.82
C ALA A 81 0.73 -3.90 -10.81
N THR A 82 0.39 -5.11 -10.34
CA THR A 82 -0.29 -6.11 -11.16
C THR A 82 -1.68 -5.63 -11.60
N MET A 83 -2.42 -4.95 -10.73
CA MET A 83 -3.72 -4.37 -11.07
C MET A 83 -3.58 -3.26 -12.12
N GLU A 84 -2.56 -2.41 -12.02
CA GLU A 84 -2.28 -1.38 -13.01
C GLU A 84 -1.94 -1.95 -14.37
N GLU A 85 -1.10 -2.99 -14.43
CA GLU A 85 -0.77 -3.68 -15.67
C GLU A 85 -2.03 -4.21 -16.36
N ARG A 86 -2.90 -4.91 -15.62
CA ARG A 86 -4.17 -5.42 -16.14
C ARG A 86 -5.07 -4.33 -16.70
N ALA A 87 -5.15 -3.20 -16.02
CA ALA A 87 -5.96 -2.07 -16.47
C ALA A 87 -5.37 -1.30 -17.66
N MET A 88 -4.10 -1.52 -18.01
CA MET A 88 -3.48 -1.01 -19.24
C MET A 88 -3.57 -2.00 -20.41
N GLU A 89 -3.78 -3.30 -20.14
CA GLU A 89 -3.92 -4.36 -21.13
C GLU A 89 -5.36 -4.53 -21.67
N ASP A 90 -6.36 -3.94 -21.01
CA ASP A 90 -7.78 -3.89 -21.41
C ASP A 90 -8.10 -2.71 -22.37
#